data_AF-A0A7X9JEZ1-F1
#
_entry.id   AF-A0A7X9JEZ1-F1
#
_cell.length_a   1.000
_cell.length_b   1.000
_cell.length_c   1.000
_cell.angle_alpha   90.00
_cell.angle_beta   90.00
_cell.angle_gamma   90.00
#
_symmetry.space_group_name_H-M   'P 1'
#
loop_
_entity.id
_entity.type
_entity.pdbx_description
1 polymer ?
#
loop_
_entity_poly.entity_id
_entity_poly.type
_entity_poly.pdbx_seq_one_letter_code
_entity_poly.pdbx_strand_id
1 'polypeptide(L)' 'DLIGIPLRVTVGHKNLQDGNVELKIRKTGANELCPLQDIVGRVREIIRQELNPDIA' A
#
# COMPACT_ATOMS: atom_id res chain seq x y z
N ASP A 1 13.67 -3.33 -7.10
CA ASP A 1 13.84 -2.34 -6.03
C ASP A 1 14.19 -0.99 -6.68
N LEU A 2 13.27 -0.44 -7.47
CA LEU A 2 13.53 0.72 -8.32
C LEU A 2 12.99 1.98 -7.64
N ILE A 3 13.93 2.84 -7.27
CA ILE A 3 13.90 4.31 -7.16
C ILE A 3 12.49 4.94 -7.11
N GLY A 4 12.14 5.52 -5.95
CA GLY A 4 11.09 6.54 -5.85
C GLY A 4 9.67 6.07 -5.50
N ILE A 5 9.39 4.76 -5.48
CA ILE A 5 8.02 4.29 -5.18
C ILE A 5 7.85 4.16 -3.65
N PRO A 6 6.94 4.95 -3.02
CA PRO A 6 6.77 4.97 -1.55
C PRO A 6 6.05 3.73 -1.00
N LEU A 7 5.36 2.98 -1.88
CA LEU A 7 4.52 1.83 -1.54
C LEU A 7 4.94 0.59 -2.34
N ARG A 8 4.89 -0.58 -1.71
CA ARG A 8 5.00 -1.88 -2.38
C ARG A 8 3.77 -2.71 -2.06
N VAL A 9 3.09 -3.21 -3.08
CA VAL A 9 2.00 -4.18 -2.92
C VAL A 9 2.53 -5.55 -3.33
N THR A 10 2.39 -6.53 -2.44
CA THR A 10 2.77 -7.92 -2.70
C THR A 10 1.50 -8.76 -2.83
N VAL A 11 1.38 -9.47 -3.95
CA VAL A 11 0.28 -10.39 -4.23
C VAL A 11 0.82 -11.82 -4.11
N GLY A 12 0.69 -12.41 -2.92
CA GLY A 12 1.11 -13.78 -2.63
C GLY A 12 -0.04 -14.78 -2.76
N HIS A 13 0.26 -16.00 -3.20
CA HIS A 13 -0.75 -17.03 -3.44
C HIS A 13 -1.63 -17.34 -2.21
N LYS A 14 -1.03 -17.40 -1.02
CA LYS A 14 -1.75 -17.66 0.25
C LYS A 14 -2.71 -16.52 0.59
N ASN A 15 -2.19 -15.30 0.71
CA ASN A 15 -3.00 -14.14 1.08
C ASN A 15 -4.11 -13.86 0.05
N LEU A 16 -3.84 -14.11 -1.23
CA LEU A 16 -4.83 -13.94 -2.29
C LEU A 16 -5.98 -14.95 -2.20
N GLN A 17 -5.73 -16.20 -1.76
CA GLN A 17 -6.79 -17.17 -1.50
C GLN A 17 -7.73 -16.70 -0.39
N ASP A 18 -7.20 -16.01 0.62
CA ASP A 18 -7.97 -15.38 1.70
C ASP A 18 -8.56 -14.01 1.30
N GLY A 19 -8.46 -13.61 0.03
CA GLY A 19 -8.99 -12.35 -0.48
C GLY A 19 -8.18 -11.11 -0.08
N ASN A 20 -6.92 -11.29 0.29
CA ASN A 20 -6.05 -10.25 0.83
C ASN A 20 -4.76 -10.05 0.02
N VAL A 21 -4.16 -8.89 0.19
CA VAL A 21 -2.85 -8.50 -0.35
C VAL A 21 -2.03 -7.80 0.72
N GLU A 22 -0.71 -7.84 0.59
CA GLU A 22 0.17 -7.17 1.55
C GLU A 22 0.58 -5.80 1.01
N LEU A 23 0.35 -4.76 1.79
CA LEU A 23 0.82 -3.41 1.53
C LEU A 23 2.01 -3.10 2.42
N LYS A 24 3.12 -2.70 1.82
CA LYS A 24 4.34 -2.26 2.51
C LYS A 24 4.57 -0.79 2.26
N ILE A 25 4.62 -0.01 3.34
CA ILE A 25 4.94 1.42 3.31
C ILE A 25 6.44 1.58 3.54
N ARG A 26 7.17 2.08 2.55
CA ARG A 26 8.64 2.17 2.63
C ARG A 26 9.11 3.19 3.66
N LYS A 27 8.37 4.28 3.84
CA LYS A 27 8.70 5.38 4.76
C LYS A 27 8.70 4.94 6.22
N THR A 28 7.71 4.12 6.62
CA THR A 28 7.56 3.64 8.00
C THR A 28 8.10 2.23 8.21
N GLY A 29 8.29 1.46 7.13
CA GLY A 29 8.61 0.04 7.20
C GLY A 29 7.41 -0.85 7.58
N ALA A 30 6.22 -0.27 7.73
CA ALA A 30 5.01 -1.01 8.09
C ALA A 30 4.56 -1.95 6.96
N ASN A 31 4.13 -3.14 7.35
CA ASN A 31 3.44 -4.11 6.49
C ASN A 31 2.03 -4.30 7.02
N GLU A 32 1.04 -4.14 6.15
CA GLU A 32 -0.37 -4.29 6.48
C GLU A 32 -1.02 -5.29 5.52
N LEU A 33 -1.89 -6.15 6.05
CA LEU A 33 -2.73 -7.03 5.25
C LEU A 33 -4.01 -6.27 4.90
N CYS A 34 -4.29 -6.10 3.61
CA CYS A 34 -5.43 -5.34 3.11
C CYS A 34 -6.32 -6.24 2.24
N PRO A 35 -7.65 -6.16 2.37
CA PRO A 35 -8.55 -6.81 1.44
C PRO A 35 -8.29 -6.37 0.00
N LEU A 36 -8.38 -7.32 -0.94
CA LEU A 36 -8.14 -7.07 -2.37
C LEU A 36 -9.07 -5.99 -2.93
N GLN A 37 -10.31 -5.93 -2.43
CA GLN A 37 -11.30 -4.93 -2.83
C GLN A 37 -10.93 -3.50 -2.39
N ASP A 38 -10.23 -3.35 -1.27
CA ASP A 38 -9.99 -2.04 -0.64
C ASP A 38 -8.59 -1.49 -0.96
N ILE A 39 -7.67 -2.33 -1.45
CA ILE A 39 -6.27 -1.95 -1.68
C ILE A 39 -6.12 -0.74 -2.61
N VAL A 40 -6.94 -0.63 -3.65
CA VAL A 40 -6.86 0.48 -4.63
C VAL A 40 -7.22 1.80 -3.97
N GLY A 41 -8.27 1.81 -3.14
CA GLY A 41 -8.67 2.99 -2.37
C GLY A 41 -7.56 3.39 -1.40
N ARG A 42 -7.05 2.42 -0.64
CA ARG A 42 -5.99 2.65 0.35
C ARG A 42 -4.70 3.22 -0.26
N VAL A 43 -4.27 2.66 -1.39
CA VAL A 43 -3.10 3.14 -2.13
C VAL A 43 -3.30 4.59 -2.60
N ARG A 44 -4.48 4.93 -3.14
CA ARG A 44 -4.80 6.31 -3.57
C ARG A 44 -4.79 7.29 -2.41
N GLU A 45 -5.35 6.93 -1.26
CA GLU A 45 -5.33 7.77 -0.06
C GLU A 45 -3.91 8.08 0.40
N ILE A 46 -3.07 7.04 0.51
CA ILE A 46 -1.68 7.22 0.97
C ILE A 46 -0.89 8.07 -0.02
N ILE A 47 -1.06 7.84 -1.33
CA ILE A 47 -0.41 8.66 -2.36
C ILE A 47 -0.85 10.13 -2.23
N ARG A 48 -2.15 10.37 -2.03
CA ARG A 48 -2.69 11.73 -1.88
C ARG A 48 -2.13 12.44 -0.64
N GLN A 49 -1.99 11.73 0.48
CA GLN A 49 -1.40 12.27 1.70
C GLN A 49 0.09 12.61 1.54
N GLU A 50 0.85 11.80 0.81
CA GLU A 50 2.28 12.04 0.58
C GLU A 50 2.55 13.11 -0.50
N LEU A 51 1.66 13.31 -1.49
CA LEU A 51 1.82 14.34 -2.54
C LEU A 51 1.40 15.75 -2.11
N ASN A 52 0.54 15.90 -1.10
CA ASN A 52 0.07 17.19 -0.60
C ASN A 52 0.44 17.37 0.88
N PRO A 53 1.69 17.76 1.21
CA PRO A 53 2.07 18.10 2.58
C PRO A 53 1.50 19.45 3.06
N ASP A 54 1.00 20.32 2.15
CA ASP A 54 0.55 21.70 2.42
C ASP A 54 -0.97 21.85 2.63
N ILE A 55 -1.62 20.86 3.25
CA ILE A 55 -2.96 21.06 3.85
C ILE A 55 -2.88 20.62 5.30
N ALA A 56 -2.15 21.39 6.10
CA ALA A 56 -2.18 21.38 7.55
C ALA A 56 -2.24 22.84 8.03
#